data_AF-A0A392P857-F1
#
_entry.id   AF-A0A392P857-F1
#
_cell.length_a   1.000
_cell.length_b   1.000
_cell.length_c   1.000
_cell.angle_alpha   90.00
_cell.angle_beta   90.00
_cell.angle_gamma   90.00
#
_symmetry.space_group_name_H-M   'P 1'
#
loop_
_entity.id
_entity.type
_entity.pdbx_description
1 polymer ?
#
loop_
_entity_poly.entity_id
_entity_poly.type
_entity_poly.pdbx_seq_one_letter_code
_entity_poly.pdbx_strand_id
1 'polypeptide(L)'
;PDSFYFNILPFAEDVREFQFPSFSSFPASCQPNKQQLESSANFIKMLDLAPDGKKEVLLPDFTPNPVLAVVHFLSTYLFLV
;
A
#
# COMPACT_ATOMS: atom_id res chain seq x y z
N PRO A 1 -16.60 6.74 21.26
CA PRO A 1 -18.02 6.78 20.84
C PRO A 1 -18.22 5.67 19.82
N ASP A 2 -19.26 4.86 19.99
CA ASP A 2 -19.52 3.76 19.06
C ASP A 2 -20.22 4.29 17.81
N SER A 3 -19.83 3.78 16.65
CA SER A 3 -20.38 4.18 15.36
C SER A 3 -20.48 3.00 14.41
N PHE A 4 -21.41 3.08 13.46
CA PHE A 4 -21.48 2.15 12.35
C PHE A 4 -20.55 2.62 11.22
N TYR A 5 -19.75 1.71 10.70
CA TYR A 5 -18.94 1.93 9.50
C TYR A 5 -19.61 1.27 8.30
N PHE A 6 -20.00 2.07 7.30
CA PHE A 6 -20.68 1.58 6.11
C PHE A 6 -19.75 1.65 4.89
N ASN A 7 -19.32 0.48 4.42
CA ASN A 7 -18.59 0.33 3.17
C ASN A 7 -19.55 0.01 2.04
N ILE A 8 -19.41 0.72 0.92
CA ILE A 8 -20.14 0.39 -0.31
C ILE A 8 -19.50 -0.87 -0.91
N LEU A 9 -20.32 -1.88 -1.19
CA LEU A 9 -19.89 -3.08 -1.91
C LEU A 9 -20.10 -2.89 -3.42
N PRO A 10 -19.23 -3.49 -4.26
CA PRO A 10 -19.39 -3.41 -5.71
C PRO A 10 -20.67 -4.10 -6.18
N PHE A 11 -21.25 -3.61 -7.29
CA PHE A 11 -22.29 -4.33 -8.02
C PHE A 11 -21.68 -5.42 -8.92
N ALA A 12 -22.54 -6.23 -9.55
CA ALA A 12 -22.09 -7.29 -10.46
C ALA A 12 -21.31 -6.72 -11.66
N GLU A 13 -21.69 -5.53 -12.12
CA GLU A 13 -21.08 -4.83 -13.25
C GLU A 13 -19.67 -4.30 -12.94
N ASP A 14 -19.34 -4.10 -11.65
CA ASP A 14 -18.02 -3.62 -11.21
C ASP A 14 -16.99 -4.76 -11.10
N VAL A 15 -17.44 -6.02 -11.09
CA VAL A 15 -16.58 -7.20 -10.97
C VAL A 15 -15.81 -7.42 -12.27
N ARG A 16 -14.48 -7.46 -12.19
CA ARG A 16 -13.60 -7.77 -13.32
C ARG A 16 -13.04 -9.18 -13.19
N GLU A 17 -13.37 -10.04 -14.16
CA GLU A 17 -12.90 -11.43 -14.18
C GLU A 17 -11.61 -11.57 -14.99
N PHE A 18 -10.50 -11.77 -14.28
CA PHE A 18 -9.20 -12.06 -14.87
C PHE A 18 -8.72 -13.43 -14.41
N GLN A 19 -8.22 -14.23 -15.36
CA GLN A 19 -7.69 -15.55 -15.07
C GLN A 19 -6.19 -15.47 -14.84
N PHE A 20 -5.73 -15.98 -13.70
CA PHE A 20 -4.31 -16.08 -13.36
C PHE A 20 -3.96 -17.52 -12.96
N PRO A 21 -2.84 -18.08 -13.46
CA PRO A 21 -2.38 -19.39 -13.02
C PRO A 21 -1.93 -19.33 -11.55
N SER A 22 -2.07 -20.45 -10.83
CA SER A 22 -1.54 -20.55 -9.48
C SER A 22 0.00 -20.46 -9.50
N PHE A 23 0.58 -19.71 -8.57
CA PHE A 23 2.04 -19.68 -8.40
C PHE A 23 2.63 -21.07 -8.08
N SER A 24 1.86 -21.94 -7.43
CA SER A 24 2.28 -23.32 -7.14
C SER A 24 2.30 -24.23 -8.37
N SER A 25 1.64 -23.82 -9.46
CA SER A 25 1.62 -24.57 -10.73
C SER A 25 2.82 -24.25 -11.62
N PHE A 26 3.61 -23.22 -11.28
CA PHE A 26 4.78 -22.86 -12.06
C PHE A 26 5.90 -23.88 -11.95
N PRO A 27 6.73 -24.02 -13.01
CA PRO A 27 7.88 -24.92 -13.00
C PRO A 27 8.83 -24.66 -11.82
N ALA A 28 9.57 -25.69 -11.41
CA ALA A 28 10.55 -25.58 -10.33
C ALA A 28 11.61 -24.49 -10.57
N SER A 29 11.91 -24.16 -11.83
CA SER A 29 12.82 -23.06 -12.20
C SER A 29 12.30 -21.67 -11.81
N CYS A 30 10.98 -21.52 -11.61
CA CYS A 30 10.34 -20.28 -11.18
C CYS A 30 10.09 -20.26 -9.66
N GLN A 31 10.30 -21.37 -8.97
CA GLN A 31 10.13 -21.43 -7.52
C GLN A 31 11.35 -20.78 -6.83
N PRO A 32 11.13 -20.00 -5.77
CA PRO A 32 12.22 -19.35 -5.06
C PRO A 32 13.14 -20.40 -4.42
N ASN A 33 14.44 -20.19 -4.54
CA ASN A 33 15.42 -21.00 -3.85
C ASN A 33 15.60 -20.54 -2.39
N LYS A 34 16.32 -21.34 -1.59
CA LYS A 34 16.56 -21.07 -0.17
C LYS A 34 17.21 -19.70 0.08
N GLN A 35 18.19 -19.31 -0.74
CA GLN A 35 18.90 -18.04 -0.57
C GLN A 35 17.96 -16.85 -0.84
N GLN A 36 17.10 -16.95 -1.86
CA GLN A 36 16.11 -15.91 -2.16
C GLN A 36 15.11 -15.77 -1.01
N LEU A 37 14.60 -16.88 -0.48
CA LEU A 37 13.71 -16.90 0.69
C LEU A 37 14.35 -16.24 1.91
N GLU A 38 15.60 -16.59 2.24
CA GLU A 38 16.34 -16.00 3.36
C GLU A 38 16.59 -14.50 3.16
N SER A 39 16.97 -14.10 1.94
CA SER A 39 17.23 -12.70 1.61
C SER A 39 15.95 -11.85 1.70
N SER A 40 14.83 -12.36 1.19
CA SER A 40 13.52 -11.72 1.30
C SER A 40 13.07 -11.59 2.76
N ALA A 41 13.24 -12.64 3.57
CA ALA A 41 12.88 -12.59 4.99
C ALA A 41 13.69 -11.53 5.76
N ASN A 42 15.00 -11.46 5.51
CA ASN A 42 15.85 -10.44 6.12
C ASN A 42 15.47 -9.02 5.67
N PHE A 43 15.13 -8.86 4.40
CA PHE A 43 14.70 -7.58 3.85
C PHE A 43 13.40 -7.08 4.46
N ILE A 44 12.40 -7.96 4.63
CA ILE A 44 11.14 -7.66 5.32
C ILE A 44 11.42 -7.21 6.76
N LYS A 45 12.30 -7.92 7.47
CA LYS A 45 12.68 -7.56 8.85
C LYS A 45 13.37 -6.20 8.94
N MET A 46 14.24 -5.87 7.98
CA MET A 46 14.95 -4.59 7.95
C MET A 46 14.01 -3.41 7.69
N LEU A 47 12.95 -3.64 6.91
CA LEU A 47 11.97 -2.62 6.52
C LEU A 47 10.66 -2.71 7.31
N ASP A 48 10.72 -3.24 8.54
CA ASP A 48 9.56 -3.32 9.40
C ASP A 48 9.09 -1.92 9.81
N LEU A 49 7.86 -1.57 9.43
CA LEU A 49 7.23 -0.28 9.72
C LEU A 49 6.36 -0.32 10.98
N ALA A 50 6.34 -1.44 11.72
CA ALA A 50 5.60 -1.61 12.97
C ALA A 50 6.27 -2.58 13.97
N PRO A 51 7.55 -2.38 14.36
CA PRO A 51 8.33 -3.35 15.14
C PRO A 51 7.80 -3.65 16.56
N ASP A 52 7.12 -2.69 17.20
CA ASP A 52 6.53 -2.87 18.54
C ASP A 52 5.05 -3.33 18.49
N GLY A 53 4.52 -3.59 17.30
CA GLY A 53 3.14 -4.07 17.05
C GLY A 53 2.03 -3.12 17.48
N LYS A 54 2.36 -1.90 17.93
CA LYS A 54 1.42 -0.96 18.55
C LYS A 54 1.20 0.31 17.76
N LYS A 55 2.17 0.75 16.94
CA LYS A 55 2.07 2.00 16.20
C LYS A 55 2.88 1.93 14.92
N GLU A 56 2.26 2.33 13.82
CA GLU A 56 2.93 2.50 12.54
C GLU A 56 3.96 3.64 12.64
N VAL A 57 5.13 3.44 12.05
CA VAL A 57 6.23 4.42 12.06
C VAL A 57 5.92 5.62 11.14
N LEU A 58 5.31 5.38 9.98
CA LEU A 58 5.18 6.39 8.92
C LEU A 58 3.84 7.16 8.92
N LEU A 59 2.85 6.74 9.73
CA LEU A 59 1.58 7.45 9.96
C LEU A 59 0.96 8.08 8.68
N PRO A 60 0.74 7.30 7.61
CA PRO A 60 0.28 7.81 6.32
C PRO A 60 -1.09 8.51 6.41
N ASP A 61 -1.98 8.04 7.29
CA ASP A 61 -3.29 8.65 7.53
C ASP A 61 -3.21 10.09 8.06
N PHE A 62 -2.07 10.47 8.64
CA PHE A 62 -1.80 11.81 9.15
C PHE A 62 -0.89 12.63 8.23
N THR A 63 -0.48 12.06 7.08
CA THR A 63 0.34 12.76 6.10
C THR A 63 -0.55 13.46 5.08
N PRO A 64 -0.58 14.81 5.03
CA PRO A 64 -1.45 15.55 4.12
C PRO A 64 -1.04 15.34 2.66
N ASN A 65 -2.01 15.49 1.75
CA ASN A 65 -1.75 15.35 0.31
C ASN A 65 -0.78 16.46 -0.16
N PRO A 66 0.43 16.11 -0.63
CA PRO A 66 1.44 17.09 -1.03
C PRO A 66 1.00 17.93 -2.24
N VAL A 67 0.15 17.39 -3.12
CA VAL A 67 -0.37 18.12 -4.28
C VAL A 67 -1.20 19.33 -3.83
N LEU A 68 -2.02 19.18 -2.79
CA LEU A 68 -2.83 20.27 -2.26
C LEU A 68 -1.95 21.38 -1.65
N ALA A 69 -0.86 21.01 -0.97
CA ALA A 69 0.10 21.96 -0.44
C ALA A 69 0.80 22.77 -1.56
N VAL A 70 1.17 22.09 -2.65
CA VAL A 70 1.78 22.74 -3.82
C VAL A 70 0.78 23.67 -4.53
N VAL A 71 -0.46 23.26 -4.72
CA VAL A 71 -1.51 24.11 -5.31
C VAL A 71 -1.76 25.34 -4.44
N HIS A 72 -1.85 25.17 -3.12
CA HIS A 72 -2.01 26.30 -2.18
C HIS A 72 -0.84 27.29 -2.28
N PHE A 73 0.40 26.79 -2.30
CA PHE A 73 1.59 27.60 -2.47
C PHE A 73 1.55 28.36 -3.80
N LEU A 74 1.36 27.67 -4.93
CA LEU A 74 1.32 28.32 -6.24
C LEU A 74 0.18 29.33 -6.37
N SER A 75 -1.00 29.03 -5.84
CA SER A 75 -2.12 29.97 -5.85
C SER A 75 -1.78 31.25 -5.08
N THR A 76 -1.22 31.14 -3.88
CA THR A 76 -0.83 32.30 -3.07
C THR A 76 0.22 33.15 -3.79
N TYR A 77 1.21 32.53 -4.45
CA TYR A 77 2.26 33.25 -5.16
C TYR A 77 1.84 33.81 -6.53
N LEU A 78 0.93 33.14 -7.25
CA LEU A 78 0.44 33.60 -8.55
C LEU A 78 -0.58 34.74 -8.42
N PHE A 79 -1.32 34.83 -7.30
CA PHE A 79 -2.20 35.96 -7.00
C PHE A 79 -1.48 37.15 -6.33
N LEU A 80 -0.18 37.02 -6.03
CA LEU A 80 0.67 38.07 -5.45
C LEU A 80 1.61 38.74 -6.48
N VAL A 81 1.50 38.39 -7.77
CA VAL A 81 2.22 39.03 -8.89
C VAL A 81 1.23 39.68 -9.85
#